data_AF-A0A8T5Q119-F1
#
_entry.id   AF-A0A8T5Q119-F1
#
_cell.length_a   1.000
_cell.length_b   1.000
_cell.length_c   1.000
_cell.angle_alpha   90.00
_cell.angle_beta   90.00
_cell.angle_gamma   90.00
#
_symmetry.space_group_name_H-M   'P 1'
#
loop_
_entity.id
_entity.type
_entity.pdbx_description
1 polymer ?
#
loop_
_entity_poly.entity_id
_entity_poly.type
_entity_poly.pdbx_seq_one_letter_code
_entity_poly.pdbx_strand_id
1 'polypeptide(L)'
;MKLNRLSLKRWIVIILVVLIVLASVLPLEMLAGKVSILGAAVAKVFIKSLDMNTTCNLTMVEGWNLVTFACIPSDKTPGSMLDPIYGDYASIHNYDASDDSDHWKAYNPSLPSWVVQDITLISEKKGYWVNVENDCNLSIRGTIKYPNMINVVRGWNLIGYPLNASKSPSDAFSYINGSYSIVWTYNTTEDAYLYYNPYLGSGTLTEITPVKGYWINMTEDDTLWVI
;
A
#
# COMPACT_ATOMS: atom_id res chain seq x y z
N MET A 1 46.05 -70.68 -26.64
CA MET A 1 46.24 -69.24 -26.40
C MET A 1 46.15 -69.00 -24.90
N LYS A 2 47.29 -68.86 -24.20
CA LYS A 2 47.35 -68.77 -22.72
C LYS A 2 46.81 -67.41 -22.27
N LEU A 3 45.63 -67.38 -21.64
CA LEU A 3 45.11 -66.18 -20.97
C LEU A 3 45.94 -65.89 -19.72
N ASN A 4 46.59 -64.73 -19.70
CA ASN A 4 47.45 -64.25 -18.64
C ASN A 4 46.59 -63.83 -17.43
N ARG A 5 46.49 -64.67 -16.39
CA ARG A 5 45.78 -64.35 -15.15
C ARG A 5 46.60 -63.36 -14.32
N LEU A 6 46.37 -62.06 -14.53
CA LEU A 6 46.86 -61.01 -13.64
C LEU A 6 46.18 -61.14 -12.27
N SER A 7 46.95 -61.04 -11.18
CA SER A 7 46.42 -61.18 -9.81
C SER A 7 45.47 -60.02 -9.46
N LEU A 8 44.48 -60.30 -8.62
CA LEU A 8 43.45 -59.34 -8.17
C LEU A 8 44.05 -58.00 -7.68
N LYS A 9 45.20 -58.05 -6.99
CA LYS A 9 45.92 -56.86 -6.53
C LYS A 9 46.37 -55.96 -7.69
N ARG A 10 46.80 -56.52 -8.82
CA ARG A 10 47.18 -55.73 -10.01
C ARG A 10 45.97 -55.08 -10.66
N TRP A 11 44.83 -55.77 -10.68
CA TRP A 11 43.57 -55.19 -11.17
C TRP A 11 43.09 -54.02 -10.30
N ILE A 12 43.17 -54.15 -8.98
CA ILE A 12 42.80 -53.07 -8.05
C ILE A 12 43.69 -51.84 -8.25
N VAL A 13 45.00 -52.04 -8.42
CA VAL A 13 45.94 -50.93 -8.67
C VAL A 13 45.65 -50.27 -10.02
N ILE A 14 45.39 -51.04 -11.08
CA ILE A 14 45.04 -50.49 -12.39
C ILE A 14 43.73 -49.67 -12.31
N ILE A 15 42.70 -50.19 -11.64
CA ILE A 15 41.43 -49.47 -11.47
C ILE A 15 41.61 -48.18 -10.67
N LEU A 16 42.40 -48.21 -9.58
CA LEU A 16 42.68 -47.01 -8.79
C LEU A 16 43.45 -45.97 -9.59
N VAL A 17 44.46 -46.37 -10.36
CA VAL A 17 45.21 -45.45 -11.23
C VAL A 17 44.30 -44.87 -12.31
N VAL A 18 43.44 -45.69 -12.93
CA VAL A 18 42.47 -45.21 -13.92
C VAL A 18 41.49 -44.22 -13.28
N LEU A 19 40.96 -44.48 -12.09
CA LEU A 19 40.04 -43.57 -11.39
C LEU A 19 40.71 -42.25 -10.99
N ILE A 20 41.97 -42.28 -10.53
CA ILE A 20 42.74 -41.08 -10.19
C ILE A 20 43.01 -40.26 -11.44
N VAL A 21 43.41 -40.91 -12.54
CA VAL A 21 43.60 -40.23 -13.82
C VAL A 21 42.28 -39.63 -14.29
N LEU A 22 41.18 -40.40 -14.28
CA LEU A 22 39.84 -39.92 -14.66
C LEU A 22 39.41 -38.71 -13.83
N ALA A 23 39.64 -38.74 -12.52
CA ALA A 23 39.35 -37.62 -11.62
C ALA A 23 40.26 -36.40 -11.87
N SER A 24 41.51 -36.61 -12.30
CA SER A 24 42.45 -35.52 -12.62
C SER A 24 42.20 -34.85 -13.97
N VAL A 25 41.54 -35.54 -14.93
CA VAL A 25 41.17 -34.97 -16.24
C VAL A 25 39.79 -34.32 -16.22
N LEU A 26 38.97 -34.55 -15.18
CA LEU A 26 37.73 -33.80 -15.01
C LEU A 26 38.08 -32.33 -14.69
N PRO A 27 37.70 -31.37 -15.55
CA PRO A 27 37.96 -29.97 -15.27
C PRO A 27 37.25 -29.58 -13.97
N LEU A 28 38.01 -29.08 -12.99
CA LEU A 28 37.53 -28.68 -11.67
C LEU A 28 36.39 -27.63 -11.75
N GLU A 29 36.32 -26.92 -12.88
CA GLU A 29 35.25 -25.97 -13.20
C GLU A 29 33.85 -26.61 -13.31
N MET A 30 33.76 -27.92 -13.54
CA MET A 30 32.47 -28.62 -13.62
C MET A 30 31.86 -28.93 -12.23
N LEU A 31 32.65 -28.84 -11.16
CA LEU A 31 32.20 -28.98 -9.76
C LEU A 31 31.92 -27.62 -9.10
N ALA A 32 32.53 -26.55 -9.59
CA ALA A 32 32.20 -25.20 -9.17
C ALA A 32 31.02 -24.72 -10.01
N GLY A 33 29.80 -25.07 -9.59
CA GLY A 33 28.58 -24.49 -10.15
C GLY A 33 28.73 -22.98 -10.21
N LYS A 34 28.85 -22.44 -11.43
CA LYS A 34 28.96 -21.00 -11.66
C LYS A 34 27.64 -20.41 -11.19
N VAL A 35 27.62 -19.81 -9.99
CA VAL A 35 26.48 -19.01 -9.54
C VAL A 35 26.51 -17.74 -10.39
N SER A 36 25.97 -17.83 -11.60
CA SER A 36 25.62 -16.66 -12.38
C SER A 36 24.22 -16.25 -11.96
N ILE A 37 24.06 -15.00 -11.54
CA ILE A 37 22.75 -14.38 -11.42
C ILE A 37 22.22 -14.26 -12.86
N LEU A 38 21.41 -15.23 -13.30
CA LEU A 38 20.94 -15.39 -14.69
C LEU A 38 19.84 -14.41 -15.08
N GLY A 39 19.45 -13.50 -14.18
CA GLY A 39 18.47 -12.47 -14.46
C GLY A 39 18.72 -11.25 -13.59
N ALA A 40 18.68 -10.07 -14.18
CA ALA A 40 18.51 -8.84 -13.42
C ALA A 40 17.09 -8.86 -12.83
N ALA A 41 16.94 -9.40 -11.62
CA ALA A 41 15.75 -9.14 -10.83
C ALA A 41 15.90 -7.71 -10.24
N VAL A 42 15.03 -6.79 -10.66
CA VAL A 42 14.94 -5.50 -9.99
C VAL A 42 14.32 -5.75 -8.62
N ALA A 43 15.15 -5.78 -7.58
CA ALA A 43 14.67 -5.76 -6.21
C ALA A 43 14.36 -4.30 -5.83
N LYS A 44 13.08 -3.97 -5.67
CA LYS A 44 12.68 -2.70 -5.05
C LYS A 44 12.85 -2.85 -3.54
N VAL A 45 13.80 -2.10 -2.96
CA VAL A 45 13.98 -2.02 -1.50
C VAL A 45 13.28 -0.76 -1.01
N PHE A 46 12.29 -0.90 -0.13
CA PHE A 46 11.70 0.23 0.57
C PHE A 46 12.30 0.34 1.96
N ILE A 47 12.91 1.48 2.25
CA ILE A 47 13.31 1.83 3.61
C ILE A 47 12.04 2.33 4.30
N LYS A 48 11.62 1.65 5.38
CA LYS A 48 10.55 2.17 6.23
C LYS A 48 11.09 3.36 7.00
N SER A 49 10.36 4.46 6.93
CA SER A 49 10.71 5.71 7.59
C SER A 49 9.49 6.31 8.27
N LEU A 50 9.79 7.03 9.34
CA LEU A 50 8.82 7.59 10.27
C LEU A 50 9.20 9.03 10.52
N ASP A 51 8.32 9.95 10.16
CA ASP A 51 8.43 11.34 10.60
C ASP A 51 7.64 11.47 11.88
N MET A 52 8.35 11.44 13.00
CA MET A 52 7.76 11.53 14.33
C MET A 52 7.56 12.99 14.74
N ASN A 53 6.51 13.24 15.52
CA ASN A 53 6.17 14.56 16.06
C ASN A 53 5.90 15.64 15.00
N THR A 54 5.48 15.22 13.81
CA THR A 54 5.05 16.09 12.71
C THR A 54 3.65 16.61 12.97
N THR A 55 3.39 17.84 12.52
CA THR A 55 2.04 18.42 12.52
C THR A 55 1.47 18.37 11.11
N CYS A 56 0.34 17.71 10.94
CA CYS A 56 -0.44 17.71 9.70
C CYS A 56 -1.64 18.64 9.88
N ASN A 57 -1.83 19.53 8.91
CA ASN A 57 -3.00 20.40 8.88
C ASN A 57 -3.96 19.92 7.79
N LEU A 58 -5.24 19.90 8.10
CA LEU A 58 -6.31 19.56 7.21
C LEU A 58 -7.37 20.67 7.26
N THR A 59 -7.44 21.45 6.19
CA THR A 59 -8.50 22.45 6.03
C THR A 59 -9.72 21.78 5.41
N MET A 60 -10.88 22.00 6.00
CA MET A 60 -12.17 21.54 5.51
C MET A 60 -13.13 22.72 5.42
N VAL A 61 -13.98 22.72 4.41
CA VAL A 61 -15.00 23.75 4.21
C VAL A 61 -16.37 23.22 4.64
N GLU A 62 -17.35 24.09 4.87
CA GLU A 62 -18.72 23.68 5.18
C GLU A 62 -19.25 22.64 4.17
N GLY A 63 -19.88 21.58 4.68
CA GLY A 63 -20.41 20.46 3.92
C GLY A 63 -19.52 19.21 3.92
N TRP A 64 -19.67 18.39 2.88
CA TRP A 64 -19.02 17.08 2.78
C TRP A 64 -17.60 17.20 2.24
N ASN A 65 -16.61 16.79 3.03
CA ASN A 65 -15.21 16.79 2.63
C ASN A 65 -14.70 15.35 2.49
N LEU A 66 -14.05 15.04 1.36
CA LEU A 66 -13.44 13.74 1.11
C LEU A 66 -11.94 13.77 1.41
N VAL A 67 -11.57 13.26 2.58
CA VAL A 67 -10.25 13.49 3.20
C VAL A 67 -9.59 12.20 3.68
N THR A 68 -8.33 12.31 4.09
CA THR A 68 -7.65 11.30 4.91
C THR A 68 -6.82 11.97 6.01
N PHE A 69 -6.53 11.22 7.07
CA PHE A 69 -5.75 11.69 8.20
C PHE A 69 -4.32 11.18 8.08
N ALA A 70 -3.40 12.05 7.62
CA ALA A 70 -2.02 11.66 7.35
C ALA A 70 -1.17 11.43 8.62
N CYS A 71 -1.30 12.31 9.61
CA CYS A 71 -0.60 12.18 10.89
C CYS A 71 -1.39 11.32 11.85
N ILE A 72 -0.77 10.27 12.38
CA ILE A 72 -1.41 9.36 13.32
C ILE A 72 -0.76 9.50 14.70
N PRO A 73 -1.48 10.05 15.70
CA PRO A 73 -1.06 10.09 17.10
C PRO A 73 -1.15 8.71 17.77
N SER A 74 -0.82 8.65 19.07
CA SER A 74 -0.93 7.42 19.86
C SER A 74 -2.38 6.99 20.06
N ASP A 75 -3.29 7.94 20.32
CA ASP A 75 -4.73 7.71 20.43
C ASP A 75 -5.40 8.04 19.09
N LYS A 76 -5.94 7.02 18.43
CA LYS A 76 -6.53 7.14 17.07
C LYS A 76 -8.05 7.15 17.08
N THR A 77 -8.66 7.24 18.25
CA THR A 77 -10.12 7.29 18.35
C THR A 77 -10.63 8.56 17.64
N PRO A 78 -11.80 8.52 16.98
CA PRO A 78 -12.38 9.72 16.37
C PRO A 78 -12.52 10.87 17.36
N GLY A 79 -12.91 10.58 18.61
CA GLY A 79 -12.99 11.56 19.69
C GLY A 79 -11.67 12.31 19.90
N SER A 80 -10.54 11.61 20.01
CA SER A 80 -9.23 12.27 20.18
C SER A 80 -8.73 12.94 18.91
N MET A 81 -8.97 12.35 17.74
CA MET A 81 -8.46 12.85 16.46
C MET A 81 -9.18 14.11 15.98
N LEU A 82 -10.46 14.24 16.31
CA LEU A 82 -11.33 15.35 15.89
C LEU A 82 -11.63 16.33 17.04
N ASP A 83 -11.08 16.12 18.23
CA ASP A 83 -11.20 17.02 19.38
C ASP A 83 -10.90 18.49 19.02
N PRO A 84 -9.87 18.83 18.22
CA PRO A 84 -9.57 20.23 17.89
C PRO A 84 -10.67 20.95 17.10
N ILE A 85 -11.58 20.21 16.48
CA ILE A 85 -12.73 20.73 15.72
C ILE A 85 -14.05 20.23 16.31
N TYR A 86 -14.06 19.84 17.59
CA TYR A 86 -15.27 19.37 18.25
C TYR A 86 -16.36 20.45 18.22
N GLY A 87 -17.52 20.10 17.68
CA GLY A 87 -18.63 21.03 17.47
C GLY A 87 -18.67 21.67 16.08
N ASP A 88 -17.61 21.54 15.26
CA ASP A 88 -17.58 22.04 13.88
C ASP A 88 -17.87 20.95 12.84
N TYR A 89 -18.11 19.69 13.26
CA TYR A 89 -18.50 18.59 12.38
C TYR A 89 -19.67 17.80 12.94
N ALA A 90 -20.53 17.32 12.04
CA ALA A 90 -21.71 16.55 12.40
C ALA A 90 -21.44 15.04 12.44
N SER A 91 -20.66 14.51 11.48
CA SER A 91 -20.35 13.08 11.41
C SER A 91 -19.18 12.78 10.49
N ILE A 92 -18.56 11.62 10.70
CA ILE A 92 -17.58 11.04 9.79
C ILE A 92 -18.04 9.68 9.29
N HIS A 93 -17.70 9.35 8.05
CA HIS A 93 -18.07 8.09 7.42
C HIS A 93 -16.88 7.52 6.66
N ASN A 94 -16.71 6.20 6.66
CA ASN A 94 -15.80 5.52 5.75
C ASN A 94 -16.49 4.33 5.10
N TYR A 95 -15.94 3.90 3.97
CA TYR A 95 -16.38 2.69 3.28
C TYR A 95 -15.32 1.60 3.50
N ASP A 96 -15.72 0.50 4.13
CA ASP A 96 -14.91 -0.68 4.34
C ASP A 96 -15.26 -1.73 3.29
N ALA A 97 -14.45 -1.81 2.24
CA ALA A 97 -14.67 -2.73 1.12
C ALA A 97 -14.54 -4.22 1.51
N SER A 98 -14.06 -4.52 2.72
CA SER A 98 -13.90 -5.90 3.20
C SER A 98 -15.10 -6.41 4.01
N ASP A 99 -16.06 -5.54 4.34
CA ASP A 99 -17.28 -5.91 5.04
C ASP A 99 -18.45 -6.05 4.06
N ASP A 100 -18.58 -7.24 3.46
CA ASP A 100 -19.62 -7.57 2.48
C ASP A 100 -21.06 -7.38 3.02
N SER A 101 -21.23 -7.36 4.36
CA SER A 101 -22.54 -7.23 4.99
C SER A 101 -22.93 -5.79 5.24
N ASP A 102 -21.95 -4.94 5.52
CA ASP A 102 -22.14 -3.55 5.87
C ASP A 102 -20.89 -2.73 5.55
N HIS A 103 -20.78 -2.24 4.33
CA HIS A 103 -19.60 -1.49 3.92
C HIS A 103 -19.50 -0.11 4.61
N TRP A 104 -20.61 0.53 4.96
CA TRP A 104 -20.59 1.92 5.43
C TRP A 104 -20.45 1.96 6.95
N LYS A 105 -19.40 2.63 7.42
CA LYS A 105 -19.12 2.82 8.84
C LYS A 105 -19.26 4.29 9.17
N ALA A 106 -19.89 4.61 10.29
CA ALA A 106 -20.08 5.98 10.74
C ALA A 106 -19.56 6.23 12.16
N TYR A 107 -19.26 7.49 12.44
CA TYR A 107 -19.16 8.02 13.78
C TYR A 107 -19.86 9.38 13.86
N ASN A 108 -20.73 9.55 14.85
CA ASN A 108 -21.44 10.80 15.12
C ASN A 108 -21.35 11.11 16.63
N PRO A 109 -20.65 12.19 17.03
CA PRO A 109 -20.42 12.54 18.43
C PRO A 109 -21.69 12.99 19.17
N SER A 110 -22.73 13.39 18.42
CA SER A 110 -24.01 13.88 18.96
C SER A 110 -25.01 12.76 19.26
N LEU A 111 -24.69 11.50 18.93
CA LEU A 111 -25.53 10.37 19.28
C LEU A 111 -25.43 10.04 20.79
N PRO A 112 -26.51 9.53 21.40
CA PRO A 112 -26.47 9.10 22.80
C PRO A 112 -25.37 8.06 23.06
N SER A 113 -24.76 8.11 24.25
CA SER A 113 -23.61 7.26 24.61
C SER A 113 -23.86 5.75 24.58
N TRP A 114 -25.11 5.31 24.56
CA TRP A 114 -25.49 3.90 24.44
C TRP A 114 -25.55 3.41 22.98
N VAL A 115 -25.43 4.30 22.00
CA VAL A 115 -25.34 3.94 20.58
C VAL A 115 -23.92 3.48 20.28
N VAL A 116 -23.80 2.26 19.76
CA VAL A 116 -22.53 1.71 19.28
C VAL A 116 -22.14 2.43 17.99
N GLN A 117 -20.92 2.96 17.94
CA GLN A 117 -20.35 3.62 16.77
C GLN A 117 -19.52 2.60 15.98
N ASP A 118 -19.54 2.68 14.65
CA ASP A 118 -18.81 1.73 13.81
C ASP A 118 -17.32 2.09 13.71
N ILE A 119 -17.03 3.39 13.57
CA ILE A 119 -15.66 3.87 13.49
C ILE A 119 -15.11 4.01 14.90
N THR A 120 -14.29 3.05 15.32
CA THR A 120 -13.61 3.07 16.61
C THR A 120 -12.16 3.57 16.53
N LEU A 121 -11.53 3.44 15.36
CA LEU A 121 -10.15 3.88 15.10
C LEU A 121 -10.02 4.49 13.70
N ILE A 122 -9.34 5.63 13.63
CA ILE A 122 -8.94 6.28 12.38
C ILE A 122 -7.63 5.69 11.86
N SER A 123 -7.56 5.52 10.55
CA SER A 123 -6.42 4.94 9.84
C SER A 123 -6.02 5.83 8.67
N GLU A 124 -4.72 6.08 8.53
CA GLU A 124 -4.13 6.83 7.43
C GLU A 124 -4.30 6.15 6.05
N LYS A 125 -4.73 4.88 6.06
CA LYS A 125 -4.96 4.07 4.87
C LYS A 125 -6.34 4.25 4.27
N LYS A 126 -7.30 4.73 5.07
CA LYS A 126 -8.71 4.85 4.71
C LYS A 126 -9.01 6.29 4.27
N GLY A 127 -9.94 6.42 3.32
CA GLY A 127 -10.58 7.69 3.02
C GLY A 127 -11.81 7.88 3.90
N TYR A 128 -12.13 9.14 4.18
CA TYR A 128 -13.24 9.53 5.04
C TYR A 128 -14.05 10.64 4.40
N TRP A 129 -15.37 10.51 4.50
CA TRP A 129 -16.30 11.61 4.29
C TRP A 129 -16.54 12.28 5.63
N VAL A 130 -16.20 13.55 5.76
CA VAL A 130 -16.42 14.36 6.97
C VAL A 130 -17.47 15.41 6.63
N ASN A 131 -18.60 15.37 7.31
CA ASN A 131 -19.63 16.40 7.20
C ASN A 131 -19.33 17.50 8.21
N VAL A 132 -18.89 18.66 7.71
CA VAL A 132 -18.46 19.81 8.50
C VAL A 132 -19.57 20.85 8.50
N GLU A 133 -19.86 21.44 9.67
CA GLU A 133 -20.90 22.46 9.84
C GLU A 133 -20.39 23.89 9.58
N ASN A 134 -19.10 24.15 9.80
CA ASN A 134 -18.45 25.43 9.52
C ASN A 134 -17.02 25.20 9.01
N ASP A 135 -16.53 26.05 8.12
CA ASP A 135 -15.13 26.05 7.68
C ASP A 135 -14.18 25.93 8.89
N CYS A 136 -13.33 24.90 8.89
CA CYS A 136 -12.46 24.58 10.02
C CYS A 136 -11.08 24.10 9.56
N ASN A 137 -10.11 24.16 10.48
CA ASN A 137 -8.77 23.65 10.26
C ASN A 137 -8.39 22.70 11.39
N LEU A 138 -8.19 21.44 11.02
CA LEU A 138 -7.78 20.39 11.93
C LEU A 138 -6.26 20.25 11.92
N SER A 139 -5.63 20.48 13.07
CA SER A 139 -4.20 20.28 13.27
C SER A 139 -3.94 19.06 14.14
N ILE A 140 -3.28 18.05 13.57
CA ILE A 140 -2.97 16.79 14.26
C ILE A 140 -1.46 16.64 14.36
N ARG A 141 -0.97 16.46 15.58
CA ARG A 141 0.43 16.08 15.82
C ARG A 141 0.54 14.57 15.91
N GLY A 142 1.37 13.95 15.08
CA GLY A 142 1.50 12.50 15.05
C GLY A 142 2.73 12.01 14.32
N THR A 143 2.66 10.75 13.91
CA THR A 143 3.69 10.12 13.09
C THR A 143 3.16 9.91 11.68
N ILE A 144 3.96 10.27 10.66
CA ILE A 144 3.72 9.91 9.26
C ILE A 144 4.55 8.67 8.95
N LYS A 145 3.95 7.70 8.25
CA LYS A 145 4.60 6.42 7.89
C LYS A 145 4.71 6.28 6.39
N TYR A 146 5.91 5.92 5.92
CA TYR A 146 6.17 5.64 4.51
C TYR A 146 7.15 4.45 4.37
N PRO A 147 6.95 3.54 3.39
CA PRO A 147 5.79 3.48 2.50
C PRO A 147 4.52 3.09 3.26
N ASN A 148 3.37 3.58 2.80
CA ASN A 148 2.08 3.11 3.29
C ASN A 148 1.55 1.99 2.39
N MET A 149 1.37 0.81 2.97
CA MET A 149 0.82 -0.35 2.24
C MET A 149 -0.68 -0.42 2.49
N ILE A 150 -1.46 -0.23 1.42
CA ILE A 150 -2.91 -0.24 1.43
C ILE A 150 -3.36 -1.44 0.60
N ASN A 151 -3.98 -2.41 1.25
CA ASN A 151 -4.62 -3.53 0.55
C ASN A 151 -5.93 -3.01 -0.05
N VAL A 152 -6.13 -3.25 -1.34
CA VAL A 152 -7.32 -2.86 -2.09
C VAL A 152 -7.91 -4.13 -2.70
N VAL A 153 -9.21 -4.32 -2.53
CA VAL A 153 -9.92 -5.53 -2.98
C VAL A 153 -10.71 -5.24 -4.25
N ARG A 154 -11.08 -6.26 -5.02
CA ARG A 154 -11.93 -6.10 -6.20
C ARG A 154 -13.20 -5.32 -5.87
N GLY A 155 -13.56 -4.36 -6.73
CA GLY A 155 -14.69 -3.45 -6.53
C GLY A 155 -14.27 -2.10 -5.96
N TRP A 156 -15.22 -1.39 -5.34
CA TRP A 156 -14.98 -0.05 -4.83
C TRP A 156 -14.19 -0.08 -3.52
N ASN A 157 -13.16 0.75 -3.44
CA ASN A 157 -12.37 0.99 -2.23
C ASN A 157 -12.31 2.48 -1.96
N LEU A 158 -12.43 2.87 -0.68
CA LEU A 158 -12.23 4.26 -0.25
C LEU A 158 -10.91 4.37 0.51
N ILE A 159 -9.89 4.91 -0.15
CA ILE A 159 -8.53 4.96 0.38
C ILE A 159 -8.10 6.39 0.69
N GLY A 160 -7.09 6.52 1.54
CA GLY A 160 -6.40 7.77 1.82
C GLY A 160 -5.09 7.88 1.04
N TYR A 161 -4.68 9.12 0.72
CA TYR A 161 -3.34 9.44 0.25
C TYR A 161 -2.58 10.32 1.27
N PRO A 162 -1.92 9.70 2.28
CA PRO A 162 -1.32 10.43 3.41
C PRO A 162 0.07 11.04 3.11
N LEU A 163 0.54 11.06 1.86
CA LEU A 163 1.86 11.62 1.53
C LEU A 163 1.83 13.14 1.55
N ASN A 164 2.99 13.76 1.80
CA ASN A 164 3.15 15.21 1.78
C ASN A 164 3.48 15.78 0.39
N ALA A 165 3.45 14.95 -0.66
CA ALA A 165 3.77 15.34 -2.03
C ALA A 165 2.70 14.87 -3.01
N SER A 166 2.27 15.79 -3.86
CA SER A 166 1.33 15.49 -4.93
C SER A 166 2.00 14.74 -6.08
N LYS A 167 1.21 13.93 -6.79
CA LYS A 167 1.66 13.15 -7.96
C LYS A 167 0.60 13.13 -9.05
N SER A 168 0.99 12.84 -10.29
CA SER A 168 0.01 12.45 -11.31
C SER A 168 -0.69 11.14 -10.88
N PRO A 169 -1.96 10.91 -11.27
CA PRO A 169 -2.64 9.64 -10.98
C PRO A 169 -1.88 8.40 -11.48
N SER A 170 -1.25 8.48 -12.66
CA SER A 170 -0.44 7.38 -13.20
C SER A 170 0.78 7.06 -12.32
N ASP A 171 1.42 8.07 -11.74
CA ASP A 171 2.57 7.85 -10.85
C ASP A 171 2.13 7.36 -9.47
N ALA A 172 1.07 7.96 -8.91
CA ALA A 172 0.53 7.63 -7.60
C ALA A 172 0.04 6.18 -7.53
N PHE A 173 -0.61 5.68 -8.59
CA PHE A 173 -1.19 4.33 -8.65
C PHE A 173 -0.37 3.36 -9.50
N SER A 174 0.90 3.69 -9.79
CA SER A 174 1.79 2.87 -10.62
C SER A 174 1.95 1.42 -10.15
N TYR A 175 1.85 1.17 -8.84
CA TYR A 175 1.96 -0.19 -8.25
C TYR A 175 0.77 -1.09 -8.52
N ILE A 176 -0.40 -0.51 -8.78
CA ILE A 176 -1.65 -1.22 -9.06
C ILE A 176 -2.08 -0.98 -10.51
N ASN A 177 -1.17 -0.54 -11.38
CA ASN A 177 -1.48 -0.24 -12.77
C ASN A 177 -1.94 -1.51 -13.50
N GLY A 178 -3.11 -1.44 -14.13
CA GLY A 178 -3.79 -2.59 -14.72
C GLY A 178 -4.83 -3.24 -13.81
N SER A 179 -4.77 -3.01 -12.50
CA SER A 179 -5.66 -3.61 -11.49
C SER A 179 -6.86 -2.72 -11.12
N TYR A 180 -7.01 -1.55 -11.73
CA TYR A 180 -8.16 -0.65 -11.51
C TYR A 180 -8.71 -0.07 -12.81
N SER A 181 -10.01 0.29 -12.79
CA SER A 181 -10.70 0.86 -13.95
C SER A 181 -10.85 2.37 -13.88
N ILE A 182 -11.03 2.94 -12.68
CA ILE A 182 -11.30 4.36 -12.49
C ILE A 182 -10.98 4.81 -11.07
N VAL A 183 -10.54 6.06 -10.93
CA VAL A 183 -10.28 6.73 -9.65
C VAL A 183 -11.10 8.01 -9.58
N TRP A 184 -11.73 8.29 -8.44
CA TRP A 184 -12.52 9.50 -8.19
C TRP A 184 -12.04 10.19 -6.92
N THR A 185 -12.19 11.50 -6.87
CA THR A 185 -12.17 12.29 -5.63
C THR A 185 -13.27 13.34 -5.71
N TYR A 186 -13.51 14.03 -4.60
CA TYR A 186 -14.52 15.07 -4.51
C TYR A 186 -13.86 16.40 -4.16
N ASN A 187 -14.26 17.45 -4.86
CA ASN A 187 -13.85 18.82 -4.61
C ASN A 187 -15.03 19.55 -3.98
N THR A 188 -14.97 19.73 -2.66
CA THR A 188 -16.03 20.40 -1.90
C THR A 188 -16.24 21.85 -2.35
N THR A 189 -15.16 22.59 -2.64
CA THR A 189 -15.23 24.00 -3.04
C THR A 189 -15.91 24.20 -4.40
N GLU A 190 -15.76 23.23 -5.30
CA GLU A 190 -16.38 23.25 -6.63
C GLU A 190 -17.69 22.44 -6.68
N ASP A 191 -18.09 21.80 -5.58
CA ASP A 191 -19.19 20.83 -5.50
C ASP A 191 -19.17 19.82 -6.66
N ALA A 192 -17.99 19.24 -6.93
CA ALA A 192 -17.76 18.45 -8.12
C ALA A 192 -16.92 17.20 -7.86
N TYR A 193 -17.28 16.11 -8.55
CA TYR A 193 -16.44 14.92 -8.63
C TYR A 193 -15.39 15.08 -9.72
N LEU A 194 -14.14 14.77 -9.36
CA LEU A 194 -13.03 14.68 -10.29
C LEU A 194 -12.68 13.21 -10.51
N TYR A 195 -12.38 12.80 -11.75
CA TYR A 195 -12.09 11.40 -12.05
C TYR A 195 -10.86 11.23 -12.94
N TYR A 196 -10.23 10.06 -12.85
CA TYR A 196 -9.15 9.61 -13.70
C TYR A 196 -9.46 8.19 -14.21
N ASN A 197 -9.40 8.00 -15.54
CA ASN A 197 -9.55 6.70 -16.18
C ASN A 197 -8.29 6.42 -17.04
N PRO A 198 -7.48 5.39 -16.71
CA PRO A 198 -6.23 5.12 -17.41
C PRO A 198 -6.42 4.67 -18.87
N TYR A 199 -7.62 4.21 -19.25
CA TYR A 199 -7.91 3.67 -20.58
C TYR A 199 -8.59 4.67 -21.53
N LEU A 200 -9.18 5.75 -21.00
CA LEU A 200 -9.93 6.74 -21.79
C LEU A 200 -9.18 8.06 -21.99
N GLY A 201 -7.99 8.22 -21.40
CA GLY A 201 -7.02 9.28 -21.75
C GLY A 201 -7.37 10.71 -21.33
N SER A 202 -8.57 10.97 -20.81
CA SER A 202 -8.99 12.28 -20.31
C SER A 202 -9.85 12.13 -19.05
N GLY A 203 -9.32 12.60 -17.94
CA GLY A 203 -10.04 12.74 -16.67
C GLY A 203 -9.87 14.16 -16.15
N THR A 204 -10.79 14.61 -15.30
CA THR A 204 -10.69 15.91 -14.61
C THR A 204 -9.76 15.86 -13.40
N LEU A 205 -9.47 14.66 -12.88
CA LEU A 205 -8.47 14.45 -11.83
C LEU A 205 -7.08 14.35 -12.45
N THR A 206 -6.33 15.45 -12.38
CA THR A 206 -4.96 15.55 -12.92
C THR A 206 -3.88 15.32 -11.88
N GLU A 207 -4.23 15.41 -10.59
CA GLU A 207 -3.29 15.34 -9.48
C GLU A 207 -3.89 14.60 -8.27
N ILE A 208 -3.10 13.71 -7.69
CA ILE A 208 -3.35 13.05 -6.41
C ILE A 208 -2.61 13.85 -5.35
N THR A 209 -3.36 14.52 -4.48
CA THR A 209 -2.86 15.47 -3.51
C THR A 209 -2.86 14.88 -2.11
N PRO A 210 -1.93 15.31 -1.25
CA PRO A 210 -1.92 15.02 0.18
C PRO A 210 -3.29 15.21 0.83
N VAL A 211 -3.55 14.43 1.89
CA VAL A 211 -4.71 14.57 2.80
C VAL A 211 -6.10 14.45 2.17
N LYS A 212 -6.20 14.08 0.89
CA LYS A 212 -7.47 13.77 0.22
C LYS A 212 -7.82 12.29 0.26
N GLY A 213 -9.12 12.01 0.21
CA GLY A 213 -9.68 10.67 0.01
C GLY A 213 -9.92 10.38 -1.48
N TYR A 214 -9.77 9.11 -1.84
CA TYR A 214 -9.92 8.64 -3.22
C TYR A 214 -10.76 7.37 -3.27
N TRP A 215 -11.75 7.38 -4.14
CA TRP A 215 -12.47 6.18 -4.53
C TRP A 215 -11.74 5.50 -5.68
N ILE A 216 -11.48 4.20 -5.55
CA ILE A 216 -10.85 3.40 -6.61
C ILE A 216 -11.73 2.20 -6.87
N ASN A 217 -12.12 2.00 -8.14
CA ASN A 217 -12.78 0.77 -8.56
C ASN A 217 -11.74 -0.21 -9.11
N MET A 218 -11.45 -1.24 -8.32
CA MET A 218 -10.48 -2.28 -8.63
C MET A 218 -11.10 -3.39 -9.48
N THR A 219 -10.36 -3.90 -10.44
CA THR A 219 -10.74 -5.06 -11.25
C THR A 219 -10.34 -6.38 -10.61
N GLU A 220 -9.33 -6.37 -9.74
CA GLU A 220 -8.84 -7.50 -8.94
C GLU A 220 -8.20 -7.00 -7.63
N ASP A 221 -7.97 -7.90 -6.68
CA ASP A 221 -7.30 -7.58 -5.42
C ASP A 221 -5.82 -7.23 -5.68
N ASP A 222 -5.32 -6.19 -5.02
CA ASP A 222 -3.92 -5.75 -5.15
C ASP A 222 -3.45 -5.01 -3.89
N THR A 223 -2.19 -4.58 -3.88
CA THR A 223 -1.59 -3.77 -2.81
C THR A 223 -1.00 -2.49 -3.36
N LEU A 224 -1.60 -1.36 -2.98
CA LEU A 224 -1.07 -0.04 -3.28
C LEU A 224 0.07 0.30 -2.32
N TRP A 225 1.22 0.68 -2.90
CA TRP A 225 2.36 1.22 -2.18
C TRP A 225 2.39 2.72 -2.36
N VAL A 226 1.99 3.42 -1.32
CA VAL A 226 2.02 4.88 -1.27
C VAL A 226 3.42 5.30 -0.79
N ILE A 227 4.23 5.81 -1.71
CA ILE A 227 5.67 6.15 -1.52
C ILE A 227 5.98 7.60 -1.84
#